data_AF-A0A849V6K7-F1
#
_entry.id   AF-A0A849V6K7-F1
#
_cell.length_a   1.000
_cell.length_b   1.000
_cell.length_c   1.000
_cell.angle_alpha   90.00
_cell.angle_beta   90.00
_cell.angle_gamma   90.00
#
_symmetry.space_group_name_H-M   'P 1'
#
loop_
_entity.id
_entity.type
_entity.pdbx_description
1 polymer ?
#
loop_
_entity_poly.entity_id
_entity_poly.type
_entity_poly.pdbx_seq_one_letter_code
_entity_poly.pdbx_strand_id
1 'polypeptide(L)' 'MVRKILRDDQWERIEYMLPGKKNDRGQTAADNRLFVEAVLWVARTGSPWRDLPDEFGFWNSVYKR' A
#
# COMPACT_ATOMS: atom_id res chain seq x y z
N MET A 1 8.68 -6.37 12.32
CA MET A 1 7.34 -5.77 12.46
C MET A 1 7.43 -4.32 12.03
N VAL A 2 6.94 -4.01 10.84
CA VAL A 2 6.95 -2.64 10.31
C VAL A 2 5.82 -1.84 10.94
N ARG A 3 6.13 -0.61 11.37
CA ARG A 3 5.13 0.32 11.90
C ARG A 3 4.20 0.77 10.77
N LYS A 4 2.93 0.33 10.84
CA LYS A 4 1.82 0.90 10.08
C LYS A 4 1.48 2.28 10.65
N ILE A 5 1.30 3.25 9.76
CA ILE A 5 1.17 4.67 10.10
C ILE A 5 -0.29 5.11 10.00
N LEU A 6 -1.07 4.47 9.12
CA LEU A 6 -2.42 4.90 8.83
C LEU A 6 -3.40 4.38 9.87
N ARG A 7 -4.03 5.30 10.58
CA ARG A 7 -5.15 4.97 11.47
C ARG A 7 -6.39 4.61 10.67
N ASP A 8 -7.30 3.88 11.31
CA ASP A 8 -8.54 3.43 10.68
C ASP A 8 -9.40 4.60 10.19
N ASP A 9 -9.53 5.68 10.99
CA ASP A 9 -10.29 6.88 10.61
C ASP A 9 -9.71 7.61 9.39
N GLN A 10 -8.39 7.54 9.20
CA GLN A 10 -7.73 8.10 8.02
C GLN A 10 -7.90 7.20 6.81
N TRP A 11 -7.84 5.88 7.02
CA TRP A 11 -8.06 4.90 5.98
C TRP A 11 -9.46 4.97 5.40
N GLU A 12 -10.49 5.00 6.24
CA GLU A 12 -11.90 5.07 5.82
C GLU A 12 -12.19 6.29 4.93
N ARG A 13 -11.45 7.39 5.13
CA ARG A 13 -11.57 8.62 4.33
C ARG A 13 -10.95 8.53 2.95
N ILE A 14 -10.02 7.61 2.71
CA ILE A 14 -9.28 7.52 1.44
C ILE A 14 -9.52 6.22 0.68
N GLU A 15 -9.95 5.15 1.35
CA GLU A 15 -10.14 3.83 0.73
C GLU A 15 -11.04 3.90 -0.50
N TYR A 16 -12.12 4.67 -0.42
CA TYR A 16 -13.06 4.83 -1.53
C TYR A 16 -12.50 5.63 -2.71
N MET A 17 -11.33 6.25 -2.60
CA MET A 17 -10.69 6.97 -3.71
C MET A 17 -9.70 6.09 -4.49
N LEU A 18 -9.29 4.94 -3.92
CA LEU A 18 -8.28 4.09 -4.53
C LEU A 18 -8.87 3.18 -5.61
N PRO A 19 -8.20 2.98 -6.75
CA PRO A 19 -8.60 1.99 -7.74
C PRO A 19 -8.25 0.56 -7.29
N GLY A 20 -8.85 -0.43 -7.95
CA GLY A 20 -8.59 -1.84 -7.71
C GLY A 20 -9.38 -2.41 -6.52
N LYS A 21 -10.52 -1.80 -6.19
CA LYS A 21 -11.51 -2.41 -5.28
C LYS A 21 -12.15 -3.62 -5.94
N LYS A 22 -12.82 -4.45 -5.14
CA LYS A 22 -13.50 -5.67 -5.60
C LYS A 22 -14.50 -5.43 -6.74
N ASN A 23 -15.12 -4.25 -6.78
CA ASN A 23 -16.14 -3.90 -7.77
C ASN A 23 -15.57 -3.09 -8.95
N ASP A 24 -14.28 -2.77 -8.95
CA ASP A 24 -13.65 -2.02 -10.04
C ASP A 24 -13.35 -2.97 -11.20
N ARG A 25 -13.49 -2.48 -12.43
CA ARG A 25 -13.08 -3.23 -13.62
C ARG A 25 -11.56 -3.25 -13.72
N GLY A 26 -10.97 -4.42 -14.01
CA GLY A 26 -9.53 -4.59 -14.16
C GLY A 26 -8.91 -5.40 -13.02
N GLN A 27 -7.65 -5.11 -12.68
CA GLN A 27 -6.94 -5.83 -11.64
C GLN A 27 -7.40 -5.39 -10.24
N THR A 28 -7.93 -6.33 -9.46
CA THR A 28 -8.23 -6.12 -8.04
C THR A 28 -6.95 -6.20 -7.22
N ALA A 29 -6.76 -5.23 -6.32
CA ALA A 29 -5.66 -5.24 -5.38
C ALA A 29 -5.87 -6.33 -4.32
N ALA A 30 -4.80 -7.06 -3.98
CA ALA A 30 -4.86 -8.06 -2.91
C ALA A 30 -5.14 -7.40 -1.55
N ASP A 31 -4.44 -6.31 -1.25
CA ASP A 31 -4.68 -5.48 -0.06
C ASP A 31 -4.36 -4.02 -0.38
N ASN A 32 -5.42 -3.22 -0.48
CA ASN A 32 -5.35 -1.79 -0.78
C ASN A 32 -4.65 -1.00 0.32
N ARG A 33 -4.91 -1.36 1.58
CA ARG A 33 -4.35 -0.66 2.73
C ARG A 33 -2.87 -0.94 2.86
N LEU A 34 -2.47 -2.20 2.70
CA LEU A 34 -1.07 -2.59 2.79
C LEU A 34 -0.21 -1.89 1.73
N PHE A 35 -0.73 -1.70 0.52
CA PHE A 35 -0.06 -0.91 -0.51
C PHE A 35 0.15 0.54 -0.10
N VAL A 36 -0.88 1.21 0.43
CA VAL A 36 -0.75 2.60 0.87
C VAL A 36 0.24 2.71 2.03
N GLU A 37 0.23 1.76 2.96
CA GLU A 37 1.24 1.70 4.03
C GLU A 37 2.66 1.53 3.47
N ALA A 38 2.85 0.74 2.41
CA ALA A 38 4.13 0.60 1.73
C ALA A 38 4.60 1.93 1.09
N VAL A 39 3.69 2.63 0.40
CA VAL A 39 3.95 3.97 -0.16
C VAL A 39 4.34 4.97 0.92
N LEU A 40 3.61 4.98 2.04
CA LEU A 40 3.90 5.85 3.19
C LEU A 40 5.23 5.51 3.85
N TRP A 41 5.59 4.22 3.93
CA TRP A 41 6.89 3.80 4.42
C TRP A 41 8.03 4.36 3.55
N VAL A 42 7.94 4.20 2.22
CA VAL A 42 8.94 4.72 1.26
C VAL A 42 9.03 6.24 1.35
N ALA A 43 7.89 6.95 1.38
CA ALA A 43 7.86 8.40 1.49
C ALA A 43 8.50 8.92 2.79
N ARG A 44 8.37 8.18 3.89
CA ARG A 44 8.94 8.53 5.20
C ARG A 44 10.43 8.23 5.29
N THR A 45 10.88 7.10 4.75
CA THR A 45 12.29 6.67 4.88
C THR A 45 13.17 7.22 3.78
N GLY A 46 12.60 7.57 2.63
CA GLY A 46 13.35 7.90 1.42
C GLY A 46 14.10 6.70 0.82
N SER A 47 13.88 5.48 1.34
CA SER A 47 14.54 4.27 0.87
C SER A 47 14.05 3.90 -0.53
N PRO A 48 14.91 3.32 -1.39
CA PRO A 48 14.47 2.80 -2.67
C PRO A 48 13.48 1.65 -2.47
N TRP A 49 12.59 1.45 -3.45
CA TRP A 49 11.61 0.36 -3.42
C TRP A 49 12.23 -1.02 -3.19
N ARG A 50 13.46 -1.26 -3.66
CA ARG A 50 14.16 -2.55 -3.48
C ARG A 50 14.43 -2.92 -2.02
N ASP A 51 14.43 -1.93 -1.13
CA ASP A 51 14.64 -2.11 0.30
C ASP A 51 13.31 -2.18 1.08
N LEU A 52 12.17 -2.25 0.37
CA LEU A 52 10.87 -2.40 0.98
C LEU A 52 10.83 -3.68 1.82
N PRO A 53 10.46 -3.60 3.11
CA PRO A 53 10.35 -4.80 3.95
C PRO A 53 9.35 -5.81 3.39
N ASP A 54 9.68 -7.10 3.49
CA ASP A 54 8.85 -8.21 2.99
C ASP A 54 7.44 -8.26 3.60
N GLU A 55 7.23 -7.62 4.76
CA GLU A 55 5.91 -7.47 5.40
C GLU A 55 4.90 -6.71 4.53
N PHE A 56 5.36 -5.91 3.55
CA PHE A 56 4.51 -5.25 2.57
C PHE A 56 4.30 -6.06 1.28
N GLY A 57 4.94 -7.23 1.18
CA GLY A 57 4.99 -8.06 -0.01
C GLY A 57 6.23 -7.79 -0.87
N PHE A 58 6.37 -8.57 -1.93
CA PHE A 58 7.53 -8.48 -2.81
C PHE A 58 7.60 -7.12 -3.51
N TRP A 59 8.70 -6.40 -3.30
CA TRP A 59 8.85 -5.01 -3.74
C TRP A 59 8.47 -4.76 -5.21
N ASN A 60 8.81 -5.67 -6.12
CA ASN A 60 8.55 -5.51 -7.55
C ASN A 60 7.04 -5.58 -7.85
N SER A 61 6.31 -6.42 -7.12
CA SER A 61 4.86 -6.54 -7.27
C SER A 61 4.16 -5.33 -6.67
N VAL A 62 4.65 -4.80 -5.55
CA VAL A 62 4.12 -3.57 -4.94
C VAL A 62 4.38 -2.36 -5.83
N TYR A 63 5.58 -2.24 -6.40
CA TYR A 63 5.98 -1.13 -7.28
C TYR A 63 5.22 -1.10 -8.62
N LYS A 64 4.91 -2.27 -9.20
CA LYS A 64 4.23 -2.38 -10.50
C LYS A 64 2.71 -2.22 -10.44
N ARG A 65 2.17 -1.99 -9.24
CA ARG A 65 0.74 -1.93 -9.02
C ARG A 65 0.09 -0.72 -9.68
#